data_AF-A0A977K8Y0-F1
#
_entry.id   AF-A0A977K8Y0-F1
#
_cell.length_a   1.000
_cell.length_b   1.000
_cell.length_c   1.000
_cell.angle_alpha   90.00
_cell.angle_beta   90.00
_cell.angle_gamma   90.00
#
_symmetry.space_group_name_H-M   'P 1'
#
loop_
_entity.id
_entity.type
_entity.pdbx_description
1 polymer ?
#
loop_
_entity_poly.entity_id
_entity_poly.type
_entity_poly.pdbx_seq_one_letter_code
_entity_poly.pdbx_strand_id
1 'polypeptide(L)' 'MAKMRLGIVIYKEQDESGTYYLAIEPLSGAQVQGDTIEEAVEKIKEEIVKMGSAWCESELKEAVDARIIEVELPEE' A
#
# COMPACT_ATOMS: atom_id res chain seq x y z
N MET A 1 -13.82 -18.40 -1.49
CA MET A 1 -12.56 -17.62 -1.62
C MET A 1 -12.87 -16.14 -1.56
N ALA A 2 -12.27 -15.41 -0.62
CA ALA A 2 -12.41 -13.95 -0.54
C ALA A 2 -11.40 -13.27 -1.47
N LYS A 3 -11.83 -12.23 -2.20
CA LYS A 3 -10.96 -11.40 -3.06
C LYS A 3 -10.65 -10.09 -2.33
N MET A 4 -9.38 -9.70 -2.31
CA MET A 4 -8.91 -8.44 -1.72
C MET A 4 -8.19 -7.60 -2.76
N ARG A 5 -8.41 -6.28 -2.74
CA ARG A 5 -7.69 -5.32 -3.59
C ARG A 5 -6.56 -4.67 -2.79
N LEU A 6 -5.34 -4.72 -3.33
CA LEU A 6 -4.14 -4.18 -2.70
C LEU A 6 -3.51 -3.10 -3.60
N GLY A 7 -3.13 -1.98 -3.01
CA GLY A 7 -2.24 -1.01 -3.65
C GLY A 7 -0.78 -1.48 -3.54
N ILE A 8 -0.06 -1.45 -4.66
CA ILE A 8 1.37 -1.77 -4.74
C ILE A 8 2.14 -0.61 -5.37
N VAL A 9 3.38 -0.41 -4.93
CA VAL A 9 4.33 0.55 -5.50
C VAL A 9 5.50 -0.23 -6.09
N ILE A 10 5.89 0.12 -7.30
CA ILE A 10 6.99 -0.54 -8.03
C ILE A 10 8.18 0.41 -8.08
N TYR A 11 9.33 -0.05 -7.62
CA TYR A 11 10.56 0.72 -7.58
C TYR A 11 11.47 0.39 -8.76
N LYS A 12 12.34 1.35 -9.12
CA LYS A 12 13.33 1.14 -10.19
C LYS A 12 14.48 0.20 -9.79
N GLU A 13 14.63 -0.08 -8.50
CA GLU A 13 15.71 -0.94 -8.01
C GLU A 13 15.54 -2.36 -8.57
N GLN A 14 16.55 -2.81 -9.29
CA GLN A 14 16.66 -4.16 -9.80
C GLN A 14 17.77 -4.87 -9.03
N ASP A 15 17.56 -6.13 -8.67
CA ASP A 15 18.65 -6.95 -8.13
C ASP A 15 19.72 -7.23 -9.21
N GLU A 16 20.81 -7.90 -8.83
CA GLU A 16 21.91 -8.24 -9.76
C GLU A 16 21.47 -9.07 -10.98
N SER A 17 20.26 -9.65 -10.95
CA SER A 17 19.67 -10.42 -12.05
C SER A 17 18.76 -9.60 -12.97
N GLY A 18 18.52 -8.32 -12.66
CA GLY A 18 17.59 -7.45 -13.38
C GLY A 18 16.13 -7.57 -12.92
N THR A 19 15.87 -8.23 -11.79
CA THR A 19 14.53 -8.43 -11.25
C THR A 19 14.07 -7.18 -10.51
N TYR A 20 12.90 -6.65 -10.87
CA TYR A 20 12.32 -5.49 -10.18
C TYR A 20 11.96 -5.80 -8.73
N TYR A 21 12.26 -4.87 -7.85
CA TYR A 21 11.77 -4.87 -6.48
C TYR A 21 10.36 -4.25 -6.40
N LEU A 22 9.40 -5.01 -5.87
CA LEU A 22 8.04 -4.56 -5.63
C LEU A 22 7.80 -4.49 -4.13
N ALA A 23 7.30 -3.36 -3.65
CA ALA A 23 6.85 -3.23 -2.28
C ALA A 23 5.33 -3.02 -2.21
N ILE A 24 4.72 -3.63 -1.20
CA ILE A 24 3.32 -3.37 -0.85
C ILE A 24 3.31 -2.26 0.19
N GLU A 25 3.09 -1.03 -0.27
CA GLU A 25 3.17 0.17 0.56
C GLU A 25 1.98 1.08 0.34
N PRO A 26 1.57 1.91 1.32
CA PRO A 26 1.60 1.79 2.79
C PRO A 26 0.30 1.15 3.33
N LEU A 27 -0.54 0.55 2.48
CA LEU A 27 -1.86 0.10 2.90
C LEU A 27 -1.85 -1.14 3.82
N SER A 28 -0.69 -1.76 4.05
CA SER A 28 -0.54 -2.95 4.89
C SER A 28 -0.46 -2.65 6.40
N GLY A 29 -0.23 -1.40 6.80
CA GLY A 29 -0.03 -1.02 8.21
C GLY A 29 -0.99 0.02 8.78
N ALA A 30 -1.77 0.70 7.94
CA ALA A 30 -2.71 1.72 8.40
C ALA A 30 -3.87 1.05 9.15
N GLN A 31 -3.97 1.32 10.46
CA GLN A 31 -5.04 0.82 11.32
C GLN A 31 -5.66 1.99 12.06
N VAL A 32 -6.99 2.06 12.05
CA VAL A 32 -7.74 3.11 12.75
C VAL A 32 -8.93 2.50 13.46
N GLN A 33 -9.43 3.21 14.48
CA GLN A 33 -10.66 2.89 15.18
C GLN A 33 -11.63 4.08 15.06
N GLY A 34 -12.91 3.78 14.90
CA GLY A 34 -14.00 4.76 14.86
C GLY A 34 -15.24 4.18 15.52
N ASP A 35 -16.11 5.05 16.01
CA ASP A 35 -17.39 4.68 16.62
C ASP A 35 -18.41 4.26 15.54
N THR A 36 -18.19 4.68 14.29
CA THR A 36 -18.94 4.21 13.10
C THR A 36 -18.00 3.81 11.95
N ILE A 37 -18.55 3.11 10.95
CA ILE A 37 -17.81 2.72 9.74
C ILE A 37 -17.36 3.96 8.96
N GLU A 38 -18.23 4.97 8.83
CA GLU A 38 -17.93 6.22 8.12
C GLU A 38 -16.77 6.96 8.78
N GLU A 39 -16.76 7.01 10.10
CA GLU A 39 -15.67 7.63 10.85
C GLU A 39 -14.35 6.87 10.66
N ALA A 40 -14.37 5.54 10.72
CA ALA A 40 -13.18 4.73 10.44
C ALA A 40 -12.68 4.93 8.99
N VAL A 41 -13.59 5.08 8.03
CA VAL A 41 -13.25 5.35 6.62
C VAL A 41 -12.65 6.75 6.42
N GLU A 42 -13.10 7.78 7.13
CA GLU A 42 -12.46 9.09 7.07
C GLU A 42 -11.07 9.08 7.74
N LYS A 43 -10.97 8.49 8.94
CA LYS A 43 -9.69 8.38 9.66
C LYS A 43 -8.62 7.62 8.88
N ILE A 44 -9.00 6.53 8.19
CA ILE A 44 -8.02 5.74 7.43
C ILE A 44 -7.49 6.54 6.24
N LYS A 45 -8.31 7.38 5.59
CA LYS A 45 -7.85 8.26 4.50
C LYS A 45 -6.80 9.25 5.00
N GLU A 46 -7.03 9.86 6.16
CA GLU A 46 -6.08 10.79 6.78
C GLU A 46 -4.75 10.11 7.11
N GLU A 47 -4.81 8.91 7.72
CA GLU A 47 -3.60 8.17 8.07
C GLU A 47 -2.83 7.72 6.82
N ILE A 48 -3.52 7.32 5.74
CA ILE A 48 -2.90 7.02 4.44
C ILE A 48 -2.14 8.23 3.88
N VAL A 49 -2.73 9.43 3.94
CA VAL A 49 -2.08 10.67 3.46
C VAL A 49 -0.87 11.02 4.32
N LYS A 50 -0.97 10.86 5.64
CA LYS A 50 0.13 11.10 6.58
C LYS A 50 1.28 10.11 6.37
N MET A 51 0.99 8.83 6.22
CA MET A 51 1.98 7.80 5.89
C MET A 51 2.63 8.10 4.53
N GLY A 52 1.84 8.39 3.49
CA GLY A 52 2.36 8.75 2.17
C GLY A 52 3.28 9.98 2.20
N SER A 53 2.94 10.98 3.02
CA SER A 53 3.76 12.20 3.17
C SER A 53 5.09 11.93 3.89
N ALA A 54 5.08 11.09 4.94
CA ALA A 54 6.29 10.69 5.65
C ALA A 54 7.23 9.84 4.77
N TRP A 55 6.68 9.04 3.87
CA TRP A 55 7.44 8.19 2.95
C TRP A 55 7.98 8.94 1.72
N CYS A 56 7.27 9.99 1.27
CA CYS A 56 7.72 10.89 0.19
C CYS A 56 9.06 11.59 0.49
N GLU A 57 9.49 11.65 1.75
CA GLU A 57 10.78 12.24 2.11
C GLU A 57 11.99 11.31 1.89
N SER A 58 11.81 9.99 1.76
CA SER A 58 12.96 9.06 1.66
C SER A 58 12.94 8.04 0.51
N GLU A 59 11.80 7.50 0.05
CA GLU A 59 11.84 6.34 -0.89
C GLU A 59 10.97 6.46 -2.16
N LEU A 60 9.86 7.22 -2.14
CA LEU A 60 8.95 7.33 -3.31
C LEU A 60 9.54 8.04 -4.54
N LYS A 61 10.70 8.71 -4.41
CA LYS A 61 11.34 9.39 -5.55
C LYS A 61 11.82 8.42 -6.63
N GLU A 62 12.03 7.16 -6.29
CA GLU A 62 12.51 6.12 -7.19
C GLU A 62 11.40 5.17 -7.66
N ALA A 63 10.16 5.42 -7.26
CA ALA A 63 9.00 4.70 -7.75
C ALA A 63 8.81 4.95 -9.25
N VAL A 64 8.61 3.88 -10.02
CA VAL A 64 8.41 3.92 -11.47
C VAL A 64 6.97 3.65 -11.88
N ASP A 65 6.18 3.01 -11.01
CA ASP A 65 4.77 2.71 -11.26
C ASP A 65 4.01 2.46 -9.93
N ALA A 66 2.68 2.57 -9.96
CA ALA A 66 1.79 2.23 -8.85
C ALA A 66 0.51 1.58 -9.38
N ARG A 67 0.06 0.47 -8.76
CA ARG A 67 -1.08 -0.31 -9.25
C ARG A 67 -1.99 -0.79 -8.14
N ILE A 68 -3.25 -1.02 -8.47
CA ILE A 68 -4.17 -1.82 -7.65
C ILE A 68 -4.24 -3.21 -8.26
N ILE A 69 -3.94 -4.23 -7.46
CA ILE A 69 -4.06 -5.65 -7.85
C ILE A 69 -5.15 -6.34 -7.04
N GLU A 70 -5.74 -7.40 -7.59
CA GLU A 70 -6.68 -8.27 -6.88
C GLU A 70 -5.97 -9.57 -6.51
N VAL A 71 -6.07 -9.98 -5.25
CA VAL A 71 -5.49 -11.22 -4.73
C VAL A 71 -6.60 -12.09 -4.15
N GLU A 72 -6.54 -13.38 -4.46
CA GLU A 72 -7.45 -14.38 -3.90
C GLU A 72 -6.84 -14.96 -2.62
N LEU A 73 -7.58 -14.85 -1.51
CA LEU A 73 -7.17 -15.43 -0.24
C LEU A 73 -7.52 -16.93 -0.22
N PRO A 74 -6.60 -17.80 0.24
CA PRO A 74 -6.90 -19.21 0.42
C PRO A 74 -8.08 -19.39 1.40
N GLU A 75 -8.91 -20.40 1.18
CA GLU A 75 -9.92 -20.80 2.15
C GLU A 75 -9.23 -21.45 3.35
N GLU A 76 -9.62 -21.02 4.57
CA GLU A 76 -9.17 -21.64 5.83
C GLU A 76 -9.64 -23.10 5.95
#